data_AF-A0CCW1-F1
#
_entry.id   AF-A0CCW1-F1
#
_cell.length_a   1.000
_cell.length_b   1.000
_cell.length_c   1.000
_cell.angle_alpha   90.00
_cell.angle_beta   90.00
_cell.angle_gamma   90.00
#
_symmetry.space_group_name_H-M   'P 1'
#
loop_
_entity.id
_entity.type
_entity.pdbx_description
1 polymer ?
#
loop_
_entity_poly.entity_id
_entity_poly.type
_entity_poly.pdbx_seq_one_letter_code
_entity_poly.pdbx_strand_id
1 'polypeptide(L)'
;MFKYQVIENQEQLTCQKNHNSPITTVLFDDHLKNNERLLCNVCMQDFEGNVKIVGFQKVIQIIENEQKRNAESVEVFIKATEKNVQMLAINVQNLKTKMLSQLDQIEGVIQQWKNQLDQIQQSTIKYSFFEELDNQIKKKVSTSQSHVMLMKNIQTYNQSCQSKLESYIDQLMSLQLSNEYQEFKSYLKELEESSLTKFREQLKSQNFQQKNQNLEIQLIENQFLQPQQCRAISFNHSDEIMISTCDEIIRVFNFKNGIIEERCKLLGHSESVNCLIFSKFSNCFISGSADCSIRCWQQSENTQWKSSQPYNMHTGQILCIILNQKENELISASLDSTIKIWELNFKKNILEYQTQLIQHQDSIFSLSLNESETFLVSAGLQNRIIVWKKKRNVWVFSNFVKQSFCERCLKVKFLRDNLLLSVADADINVFELNNGVFQQKNDKAIELQRDHVQDSFLFPITQITDIYYWRDVRPEISNNKNYLVLIEQKLRYDDQ
;
A
#
# COMPACT_ATOMS: atom_id res chain seq x y z
N MET A 1 8.31 -33.21 3.72
CA MET A 1 7.85 -33.11 5.11
C MET A 1 8.67 -32.07 5.82
N PHE A 2 8.15 -30.84 5.82
CA PHE A 2 8.58 -29.81 6.75
C PHE A 2 8.54 -30.37 8.18
N LYS A 3 9.67 -30.37 8.86
CA LYS A 3 9.74 -30.71 10.29
C LYS A 3 9.69 -29.41 11.05
N TYR A 4 8.62 -29.16 11.81
CA TYR A 4 8.62 -28.06 12.77
C TYR A 4 9.68 -28.37 13.85
N GLN A 5 10.42 -27.34 14.25
CA GLN A 5 11.46 -27.47 15.25
C GLN A 5 10.99 -26.80 16.53
N VAL A 6 10.90 -27.57 17.62
CA VAL A 6 10.67 -27.00 18.94
C VAL A 6 11.99 -26.37 19.39
N ILE A 7 11.97 -25.07 19.68
CA ILE A 7 13.15 -24.29 20.04
C ILE A 7 13.60 -24.60 21.48
N GLU A 8 12.62 -24.84 22.36
CA GLU A 8 12.83 -25.04 23.78
C GLU A 8 12.68 -26.54 24.13
N ASN A 9 13.70 -27.13 24.75
CA ASN A 9 13.54 -28.47 25.31
C ASN A 9 12.66 -28.40 26.56
N GLN A 10 11.83 -29.42 26.80
CA GLN A 10 10.96 -29.48 27.99
C GLN A 10 11.74 -29.31 29.31
N GLU A 11 12.99 -29.78 29.33
CA GLU A 11 13.90 -29.69 30.48
C GLU A 11 14.45 -28.28 30.73
N GLN A 12 14.34 -27.37 29.75
CA GLN A 12 14.76 -25.97 29.85
C GLN A 12 13.66 -25.05 30.40
N LEU A 13 12.42 -25.54 30.45
CA LEU A 13 11.27 -24.78 30.93
C LEU A 13 11.22 -24.80 32.46
N THR A 14 11.34 -23.62 33.07
CA THR A 14 11.26 -23.44 34.52
C THR A 14 9.96 -22.73 34.91
N CYS A 15 9.48 -22.97 36.13
CA CYS A 15 8.38 -22.20 36.69
C CYS A 15 8.88 -20.81 37.12
N GLN A 16 7.97 -19.86 37.33
CA GLN A 16 8.31 -18.48 37.75
C GLN A 16 9.30 -18.41 38.93
N LYS A 17 9.14 -19.30 39.92
CA LYS A 17 9.97 -19.37 41.12
C LYS A 17 11.27 -20.17 40.92
N ASN A 18 11.57 -20.63 39.70
CA ASN A 18 12.74 -21.43 39.34
C ASN A 18 12.95 -22.68 40.21
N HIS A 19 11.86 -23.31 40.67
CA HIS A 19 11.97 -24.60 41.35
C HIS A 19 12.52 -25.67 40.41
N ASN A 20 13.43 -26.51 40.92
CA ASN A 20 13.96 -27.67 40.22
C ASN A 20 12.95 -28.82 40.26
N SER A 21 11.81 -28.63 39.62
CA SER A 21 10.70 -29.58 39.57
C SER A 21 10.01 -29.49 38.22
N PRO A 22 9.54 -30.62 37.66
CA PRO A 22 8.94 -30.63 36.33
C PRO A 22 7.68 -29.77 36.30
N ILE A 23 7.48 -29.10 35.15
CA ILE A 23 6.24 -28.36 34.89
C ILE A 23 5.12 -29.36 34.69
N THR A 24 4.04 -29.18 35.45
CA THR A 24 2.89 -30.08 35.39
C THR A 24 1.65 -29.38 34.85
N THR A 25 1.55 -28.06 35.02
CA THR A 25 0.35 -27.30 34.65
C THR A 25 0.73 -25.97 33.99
N VAL A 26 -0.11 -25.52 33.06
CA VAL A 26 0.00 -24.24 32.37
C VAL A 26 -1.23 -23.39 32.66
N LEU A 27 -0.99 -22.12 33.01
CA LEU A 27 -1.99 -21.08 33.19
C LEU A 27 -2.31 -20.41 31.85
N PHE A 28 -3.60 -20.37 31.51
CA PHE A 28 -4.10 -19.68 30.32
C PHE A 28 -4.52 -18.26 30.70
N ASP A 29 -3.52 -17.39 30.88
CA ASP A 29 -3.65 -15.96 31.18
C ASP A 29 -2.70 -15.17 30.27
N ASP A 30 -3.25 -14.21 29.55
CA ASP A 30 -2.53 -13.38 28.59
C ASP A 30 -1.70 -12.27 29.26
N HIS A 31 -2.01 -11.90 30.51
CA HIS A 31 -1.24 -10.94 31.30
C HIS A 31 0.08 -11.52 31.84
N LEU A 32 0.14 -12.83 32.06
CA LEU A 32 1.35 -13.53 32.47
C LEU A 32 2.29 -13.74 31.28
N LYS A 33 3.61 -13.60 31.47
CA LYS A 33 4.60 -13.79 30.39
C LYS A 33 5.46 -15.03 30.61
N ASN A 34 5.72 -15.77 29.54
CA ASN A 34 6.69 -16.88 29.49
C ASN A 34 6.50 -17.87 30.67
N ASN A 35 7.52 -18.01 31.51
CA ASN A 35 7.61 -18.93 32.65
C ASN A 35 6.59 -18.61 33.77
N GLU A 36 6.00 -17.42 33.78
CA GLU A 36 4.92 -17.06 34.72
C GLU A 36 3.67 -17.89 34.47
N ARG A 37 3.51 -18.44 33.27
CA ARG A 37 2.40 -19.33 32.92
C ARG A 37 2.65 -20.78 33.35
N LEU A 38 3.86 -21.12 33.78
CA LEU A 38 4.28 -22.51 34.02
C LEU A 38 4.28 -22.80 35.51
N LEU A 39 3.46 -23.75 35.93
CA LEU A 39 3.39 -24.23 37.31
C LEU A 39 4.01 -25.62 37.41
N CYS A 40 5.00 -25.75 38.30
CA CYS A 40 5.47 -27.04 38.78
C CYS A 40 4.59 -27.54 39.94
N ASN A 41 4.82 -28.78 40.39
CA ASN A 41 4.06 -29.36 41.50
C ASN A 41 4.12 -28.53 42.80
N VAL A 42 5.22 -27.83 43.07
CA VAL A 42 5.36 -26.96 44.24
C VAL A 42 4.52 -25.69 44.08
N CYS A 43 4.64 -25.01 42.94
CA CYS A 43 3.85 -23.80 42.68
C CYS A 43 2.34 -24.07 42.62
N MET A 44 1.94 -25.27 42.20
CA MET A 44 0.52 -25.67 42.20
C MET A 44 -0.09 -25.78 43.60
N GLN A 45 0.69 -26.15 44.62
CA GLN A 45 0.18 -26.29 45.99
C GLN A 45 -0.14 -24.93 46.63
N ASP A 46 0.60 -23.89 46.24
CA ASP A 46 0.44 -22.52 46.73
C ASP A 46 -0.41 -21.65 45.78
N PHE A 47 -1.00 -22.22 44.73
CA PHE A 47 -1.74 -21.45 43.73
C PHE A 47 -3.19 -21.22 44.16
N GLU A 48 -3.50 -19.98 44.55
CA GLU A 48 -4.85 -19.50 44.78
C GLU A 48 -5.21 -18.46 43.69
N GLY A 49 -5.85 -18.91 42.61
CA GLY A 49 -6.22 -18.01 41.51
C GLY A 49 -7.35 -18.56 40.65
N ASN A 50 -8.20 -17.67 40.13
CA ASN A 50 -9.34 -17.98 39.25
C ASN A 50 -8.93 -17.98 37.76
N VAL A 51 -7.81 -18.62 37.43
CA VAL A 51 -7.30 -18.70 36.06
C VAL A 51 -7.51 -20.12 35.52
N LYS A 52 -7.82 -20.23 34.23
CA LYS A 52 -7.95 -21.53 33.56
C LYS A 52 -6.60 -22.26 33.55
N ILE A 53 -6.57 -23.46 34.14
CA ILE A 53 -5.39 -24.32 34.22
C ILE A 53 -5.56 -25.55 33.33
N VAL A 54 -4.50 -25.91 32.61
CA VAL A 54 -4.47 -27.11 31.74
C VAL A 54 -3.18 -27.87 31.99
N GLY A 55 -3.26 -29.20 32.00
CA GLY A 55 -2.07 -30.05 32.17
C GLY A 55 -1.05 -29.85 31.06
N PHE A 56 0.22 -29.73 31.44
CA PHE A 56 1.34 -29.38 30.56
C PHE A 56 1.46 -30.32 29.33
N GLN A 57 1.36 -31.63 29.54
CA GLN A 57 1.39 -32.63 28.47
C GLN A 57 0.27 -32.44 27.44
N LYS A 58 -0.92 -32.04 27.90
CA LYS A 58 -2.08 -31.79 27.02
C LYS A 58 -1.87 -30.52 26.20
N VAL A 59 -1.27 -29.48 26.78
CA VAL A 59 -0.94 -28.23 26.07
C VAL A 59 0.09 -28.49 24.99
N ILE A 60 1.13 -29.28 25.27
CA ILE A 60 2.13 -29.67 24.27
C ILE A 60 1.48 -30.41 23.10
N GLN A 61 0.63 -31.40 23.38
CA GLN A 61 -0.08 -32.12 22.32
C GLN A 61 -0.98 -31.21 21.48
N ILE A 62 -1.62 -30.21 22.07
CA ILE A 62 -2.43 -29.22 21.33
C ILE A 62 -1.53 -28.40 20.40
N ILE A 63 -0.44 -27.84 20.94
CA ILE A 63 0.51 -27.02 20.18
C ILE A 63 1.14 -27.83 19.06
N GLU A 64 1.63 -29.05 19.33
CA GLU A 64 2.26 -29.91 18.32
C GLU A 64 1.30 -30.29 17.19
N ASN A 65 0.05 -30.62 17.52
CA ASN A 65 -0.97 -30.94 16.52
C ASN A 65 -1.33 -29.72 15.66
N GLU A 66 -1.34 -28.52 16.25
CA GLU A 66 -1.59 -27.27 15.54
C GLU A 66 -0.40 -26.92 14.62
N GLN A 67 0.83 -26.99 15.14
CA GLN A 67 2.04 -26.76 14.34
C GLN A 67 2.19 -27.77 13.20
N LYS A 68 1.82 -29.03 13.41
CA LYS A 68 1.81 -30.03 12.33
C LYS A 68 0.82 -29.67 11.22
N ARG A 69 -0.41 -29.24 11.56
CA ARG A 69 -1.40 -28.80 10.57
C ARG A 69 -0.94 -27.55 9.83
N ASN A 70 -0.30 -26.61 10.52
CA ASN A 70 0.26 -25.41 9.91
C ASN A 70 1.38 -25.78 8.94
N ALA A 71 2.30 -26.66 9.33
CA ALA A 71 3.38 -27.13 8.46
C ALA A 71 2.86 -27.86 7.21
N GLU A 72 1.85 -28.71 7.34
CA GLU A 72 1.20 -29.39 6.20
C GLU A 72 0.51 -28.39 5.26
N SER A 73 -0.17 -27.38 5.80
CA SER A 73 -0.84 -26.33 5.02
C SER A 73 0.16 -25.46 4.26
N VAL A 74 1.26 -25.07 4.91
CA VAL A 74 2.37 -24.33 4.30
C VAL A 74 3.05 -25.17 3.21
N GLU A 75 3.26 -26.48 3.43
CA GLU A 75 3.88 -27.37 2.43
C GLU A 75 3.01 -27.50 1.16
N VAL A 76 1.68 -27.60 1.30
CA VAL A 76 0.76 -27.60 0.15
C VAL A 76 0.82 -26.28 -0.62
N PHE A 77 0.86 -25.16 0.10
CA PHE A 77 0.98 -23.84 -0.51
C PHE A 77 2.29 -23.66 -1.27
N ILE A 78 3.43 -23.98 -0.65
CA ILE A 78 4.75 -23.86 -1.27
C ILE A 78 4.82 -24.69 -2.55
N LYS A 79 4.31 -25.94 -2.54
CA LYS A 79 4.28 -26.79 -3.74
C LYS A 79 3.41 -26.23 -4.86
N ALA A 80 2.27 -25.63 -4.53
CA ALA A 80 1.40 -24.98 -5.51
C ALA A 80 2.12 -23.77 -6.15
N THR A 81 2.75 -22.94 -5.32
CA THR A 81 3.55 -21.77 -5.77
C THR A 81 4.76 -22.19 -6.60
N GLU A 82 5.45 -23.27 -6.22
CA GLU A 82 6.59 -23.81 -6.97
C GLU A 82 6.19 -24.25 -8.38
N LYS A 83 5.09 -24.99 -8.52
CA LYS A 83 4.55 -25.40 -9.84
C LYS A 83 4.22 -24.19 -10.73
N ASN A 84 3.66 -23.18 -10.11
CA ASN A 84 3.28 -21.91 -10.73
C ASN A 84 4.52 -21.12 -11.21
N VAL A 85 5.58 -21.05 -10.40
CA VAL A 85 6.88 -20.46 -10.77
C VAL A 85 7.56 -21.24 -11.89
N GLN A 86 7.47 -22.58 -11.89
CA GLN A 86 8.00 -23.42 -12.97
C GLN A 86 7.32 -23.15 -14.32
N MET A 87 5.99 -22.99 -14.32
CA MET A 87 5.25 -22.60 -15.54
C MET A 87 5.67 -21.21 -16.05
N LEU A 88 5.91 -20.27 -15.13
CA LEU A 88 6.41 -18.94 -15.49
C LEU A 88 7.81 -19.02 -16.14
N ALA A 89 8.70 -19.86 -15.61
CA ALA A 89 10.01 -20.10 -16.21
C ALA A 89 9.92 -20.66 -17.65
N ILE A 90 8.98 -21.58 -17.90
CA ILE A 90 8.72 -22.13 -19.25
C ILE A 90 8.23 -21.03 -20.20
N ASN A 91 7.30 -20.18 -19.76
CA ASN A 91 6.76 -19.10 -20.59
C ASN A 91 7.84 -18.08 -20.97
N VAL A 92 8.70 -17.69 -20.04
CA VAL A 92 9.85 -16.80 -20.32
C VAL A 92 10.80 -17.44 -21.34
N GLN A 93 11.05 -18.73 -21.22
CA GLN A 93 11.93 -19.45 -22.15
C GLN A 93 11.34 -19.54 -23.56
N ASN A 94 10.02 -19.73 -23.68
CA ASN A 94 9.31 -19.72 -24.96
C ASN A 94 9.36 -18.33 -25.63
N LEU A 95 9.21 -17.26 -24.85
CA LEU A 95 9.31 -15.90 -25.36
C LEU A 95 10.73 -15.58 -25.84
N LYS A 96 11.74 -16.01 -25.07
CA LYS A 96 13.15 -15.90 -25.45
C LYS A 96 13.45 -16.61 -26.77
N THR A 97 12.99 -17.85 -26.94
CA THR A 97 13.24 -18.63 -28.17
C THR A 97 12.56 -18.01 -29.39
N LYS A 98 11.33 -17.50 -29.23
CA LYS A 98 10.60 -16.79 -30.30
C LYS A 98 11.34 -15.51 -30.74
N MET A 99 11.81 -14.68 -29.80
CA MET A 99 12.59 -13.48 -30.11
C MET A 99 13.92 -13.83 -30.81
N LEU A 100 14.65 -14.83 -30.32
CA LEU A 100 15.90 -15.27 -30.95
C LEU A 100 15.66 -15.73 -32.40
N SER A 101 14.60 -16.51 -32.65
CA SER A 101 14.29 -16.99 -34.01
C SER A 101 14.01 -15.86 -35.01
N GLN A 102 13.43 -14.75 -34.57
CA GLN A 102 13.20 -13.58 -35.44
C GLN A 102 14.49 -12.78 -35.69
N LEU A 103 15.35 -12.67 -34.68
CA LEU A 103 16.66 -12.05 -34.84
C LEU A 103 17.53 -12.86 -35.82
N ASP A 104 17.49 -14.19 -35.74
CA ASP A 104 18.18 -15.08 -36.67
C ASP A 104 17.69 -14.90 -38.12
N GLN A 105 16.39 -14.65 -38.34
CA GLN A 105 15.84 -14.37 -39.67
C GLN A 105 16.35 -13.04 -40.25
N ILE A 106 16.44 -12.00 -39.42
CA ILE A 106 17.00 -10.69 -39.81
C ILE A 106 18.47 -10.84 -40.17
N GLU A 107 19.24 -11.54 -39.32
CA GLU A 107 20.65 -11.83 -39.58
C GLU A 107 20.84 -12.63 -40.89
N GLY A 108 19.98 -13.61 -41.15
CA GLY A 108 19.98 -14.39 -42.38
C GLY A 108 19.78 -13.53 -43.64
N VAL A 109 18.85 -12.56 -43.61
CA VAL A 109 18.62 -11.63 -44.74
C VAL A 109 19.83 -10.74 -44.97
N ILE A 110 20.46 -10.24 -43.91
CA ILE A 110 21.68 -9.41 -44.00
C ILE A 110 22.83 -10.23 -44.61
N GLN A 111 23.00 -11.47 -44.18
CA GLN A 111 24.06 -12.34 -44.70
C GLN A 111 23.83 -12.71 -46.17
N GLN A 112 22.59 -12.98 -46.57
CA GLN A 112 22.23 -13.20 -47.98
C GLN A 112 22.49 -11.96 -48.83
N TRP A 113 22.15 -10.77 -48.32
CA TRP A 113 22.40 -9.51 -49.01
C TRP A 113 23.89 -9.30 -49.24
N LYS A 114 24.71 -9.52 -48.21
CA LYS A 114 26.17 -9.45 -48.31
C LYS A 114 26.74 -10.43 -49.35
N ASN A 115 26.34 -11.70 -49.28
CA ASN A 115 26.81 -12.73 -50.22
C ASN A 115 26.46 -12.40 -51.68
N GLN A 116 25.29 -11.80 -51.93
CA GLN A 116 24.88 -11.39 -53.28
C GLN A 116 25.69 -10.19 -53.79
N LEU A 117 26.00 -9.22 -52.93
CA LEU A 117 26.90 -8.12 -53.28
C LEU A 117 28.31 -8.64 -53.60
N ASP A 118 28.82 -9.60 -52.82
CA ASP A 118 30.11 -10.25 -53.07
C ASP A 118 30.10 -11.04 -54.40
N GLN A 119 29.01 -11.74 -54.74
CA GLN A 119 28.85 -12.44 -56.02
C GLN A 119 28.81 -11.47 -57.21
N ILE A 120 28.08 -10.37 -57.09
CA ILE A 120 28.03 -9.32 -58.12
C ILE A 120 29.45 -8.75 -58.31
N GLN A 121 30.15 -8.43 -57.23
CA GLN A 121 31.54 -7.95 -57.28
C GLN A 121 32.47 -8.95 -58.00
N GLN A 122 32.39 -10.23 -57.67
CA GLN A 122 33.19 -11.28 -58.32
C GLN A 122 32.84 -11.47 -59.80
N SER A 123 31.57 -11.31 -60.19
CA SER A 123 31.13 -11.39 -61.58
C SER A 123 31.58 -10.19 -62.42
N THR A 124 31.63 -8.99 -61.83
CA THR A 124 32.10 -7.77 -62.51
C THR A 124 33.62 -7.72 -62.75
N ILE A 125 34.39 -8.57 -62.08
CA ILE A 125 35.86 -8.64 -62.23
C ILE A 125 36.28 -9.65 -63.31
N LYS A 126 35.38 -10.52 -63.76
CA LYS A 126 35.65 -11.49 -64.84
C LYS A 126 35.18 -10.93 -66.17
N TYR A 127 36.05 -10.93 -67.19
CA TYR A 127 35.71 -10.57 -68.56
C TYR A 127 36.17 -11.65 -69.55
N SER A 128 35.44 -11.80 -70.65
CA SER A 128 35.83 -12.65 -71.78
C SER A 128 36.45 -11.76 -72.85
N PHE A 129 37.72 -12.00 -73.19
CA PHE A 129 38.43 -11.21 -74.19
C PHE A 129 37.68 -11.16 -75.53
N PHE A 130 37.10 -12.28 -75.98
CA PHE A 130 36.40 -12.35 -77.26
C PHE A 130 35.04 -11.66 -77.25
N GLU A 131 34.29 -11.67 -76.14
CA GLU A 131 33.03 -10.93 -76.03
C GLU A 131 33.26 -9.41 -75.96
N GLU A 132 34.30 -8.99 -75.22
CA GLU A 132 34.68 -7.58 -75.11
C GLU A 132 35.22 -7.04 -76.46
N LEU A 133 35.98 -7.87 -77.19
CA LEU A 133 36.45 -7.59 -78.54
C LEU A 133 35.29 -7.46 -79.54
N ASP A 134 34.31 -8.38 -79.50
CA ASP A 134 33.11 -8.32 -80.35
C ASP A 134 32.25 -7.07 -80.08
N ASN A 135 32.14 -6.64 -78.82
CA ASN A 135 31.45 -5.41 -78.44
C ASN A 135 32.16 -4.14 -78.94
N GLN A 136 33.50 -4.10 -78.85
CA GLN A 136 34.34 -3.04 -79.42
C GLN A 136 34.19 -2.94 -80.95
N ILE A 137 34.22 -4.08 -81.65
CA ILE A 137 34.08 -4.15 -83.11
C ILE A 137 32.68 -3.68 -83.56
N LYS A 138 31.62 -4.06 -82.84
CA LYS A 138 30.22 -3.72 -83.21
C LYS A 138 29.83 -2.27 -82.87
N LYS A 139 30.68 -1.48 -82.18
CA LYS A 139 30.36 -0.14 -81.64
C LYS A 139 29.01 -0.09 -80.89
N LYS A 140 28.56 -1.21 -80.33
CA LYS A 140 27.33 -1.27 -79.53
C LYS A 140 27.76 -1.31 -78.07
N VAL A 141 27.22 -0.37 -77.31
CA VAL A 141 27.42 -0.13 -75.87
C VAL A 141 28.65 0.72 -75.56
N SER A 142 28.43 2.01 -75.34
CA SER A 142 29.33 2.79 -74.49
C SER A 142 29.30 2.14 -73.11
N THR A 143 30.45 1.75 -72.56
CA THR A 143 30.63 1.16 -71.22
C THR A 143 29.79 1.82 -70.12
N SER A 144 29.41 3.09 -70.28
CA SER A 144 28.45 3.80 -69.43
C SER A 144 27.06 3.15 -69.33
N GLN A 145 26.50 2.57 -70.40
CA GLN A 145 25.12 2.01 -70.38
C GLN A 145 25.02 0.68 -69.62
N SER A 146 26.04 -0.18 -69.69
CA SER A 146 26.08 -1.45 -68.94
C SER A 146 26.28 -1.20 -67.44
N HIS A 147 27.14 -0.25 -67.06
CA HIS A 147 27.28 0.18 -65.67
C HIS A 147 26.00 0.80 -65.10
N VAL A 148 25.26 1.59 -65.90
CA VAL A 148 23.95 2.14 -65.49
C VAL A 148 22.93 1.02 -65.27
N MET A 149 22.92 -0.01 -66.11
CA MET A 149 22.00 -1.15 -65.95
C MET A 149 22.36 -2.02 -64.73
N LEU A 150 23.65 -2.24 -64.47
CA LEU A 150 24.14 -2.91 -63.26
C LEU A 150 23.78 -2.14 -61.99
N MET A 151 24.00 -0.81 -61.98
CA MET A 151 23.64 0.07 -60.86
C MET A 151 22.13 0.03 -60.59
N LYS A 152 21.31 0.01 -61.65
CA LYS A 152 19.86 -0.11 -61.52
C LYS A 152 19.44 -1.45 -60.93
N ASN A 153 20.09 -2.55 -61.34
CA ASN A 153 19.84 -3.89 -60.80
C ASN A 153 20.21 -4.01 -59.32
N ILE A 154 21.39 -3.49 -58.93
CA ILE A 154 21.82 -3.40 -57.52
C ILE A 154 20.82 -2.57 -56.73
N GLN A 155 20.36 -1.44 -57.28
CA GLN A 155 19.38 -0.58 -56.62
C GLN A 155 18.05 -1.30 -56.39
N THR A 156 17.51 -2.02 -57.38
CA THR A 156 16.31 -2.84 -57.19
C THR A 156 16.49 -3.97 -56.18
N TYR A 157 17.66 -4.63 -56.16
CA TYR A 157 17.93 -5.69 -55.20
C TYR A 157 18.03 -5.13 -53.77
N ASN A 158 18.74 -4.02 -53.58
CA ASN A 158 18.83 -3.31 -52.31
C ASN A 158 17.45 -2.88 -51.81
N GLN A 159 16.59 -2.34 -52.68
CA GLN A 159 15.21 -1.99 -52.33
C GLN A 159 14.38 -3.22 -51.92
N SER A 160 14.60 -4.38 -52.56
CA SER A 160 13.94 -5.63 -52.17
C SER A 160 14.43 -6.17 -50.81
N CYS A 161 15.74 -6.12 -50.53
CA CYS A 161 16.27 -6.49 -49.22
C CYS A 161 15.81 -5.51 -48.13
N GLN A 162 15.77 -4.21 -48.43
CA GLN A 162 15.32 -3.19 -47.51
C GLN A 162 13.84 -3.38 -47.15
N SER A 163 12.95 -3.58 -48.13
CA SER A 163 11.53 -3.85 -47.87
C SER A 163 11.30 -5.16 -47.08
N LYS A 164 12.12 -6.20 -47.30
CA LYS A 164 12.08 -7.41 -46.47
C LYS A 164 12.52 -7.14 -45.03
N LEU A 165 13.59 -6.38 -44.84
CA LEU A 165 14.06 -6.00 -43.50
C LEU A 165 13.04 -5.11 -42.78
N GLU A 166 12.48 -4.12 -43.46
CA GLU A 166 11.39 -3.29 -42.95
C GLU A 166 10.20 -4.16 -42.54
N SER A 167 9.78 -5.12 -43.37
CA SER A 167 8.72 -6.07 -43.01
C SER A 167 9.05 -6.95 -41.81
N TYR A 168 10.29 -7.42 -41.64
CA TYR A 168 10.69 -8.24 -40.48
C TYR A 168 10.84 -7.40 -39.21
N ILE A 169 11.34 -6.17 -39.33
CA ILE A 169 11.41 -5.20 -38.24
C ILE A 169 10.00 -4.80 -37.81
N ASP A 170 9.09 -4.55 -38.76
CA ASP A 170 7.68 -4.28 -38.47
C ASP A 170 7.00 -5.49 -37.84
N GLN A 171 7.34 -6.72 -38.24
CA GLN A 171 6.89 -7.95 -37.57
C GLN A 171 7.45 -8.08 -36.14
N LEU A 172 8.67 -7.64 -35.89
CA LEU A 172 9.29 -7.62 -34.56
C LEU A 172 8.69 -6.53 -33.66
N MET A 173 8.34 -5.38 -34.25
CA MET A 173 7.66 -4.27 -33.56
C MET A 173 6.16 -4.55 -33.36
N SER A 174 5.55 -5.36 -34.22
CA SER A 174 4.14 -5.78 -34.15
C SER A 174 3.93 -7.13 -33.47
N LEU A 175 5.00 -7.90 -33.20
CA LEU A 175 4.99 -8.86 -32.09
C LEU A 175 4.59 -8.04 -30.88
N GLN A 176 3.32 -8.13 -30.51
CA GLN A 176 2.75 -7.49 -29.35
C GLN A 176 3.36 -8.15 -28.12
N LEU A 177 4.62 -7.81 -27.85
CA LEU A 177 5.20 -7.84 -26.52
C LEU A 177 4.27 -7.12 -25.56
N SER A 178 3.43 -6.18 -25.99
CA SER A 178 2.36 -5.61 -25.18
C SER A 178 1.33 -6.63 -24.71
N ASN A 179 0.85 -7.55 -25.55
CA ASN A 179 -0.17 -8.53 -25.14
C ASN A 179 0.46 -9.64 -24.30
N GLU A 180 1.61 -10.17 -24.71
CA GLU A 180 2.33 -11.19 -23.94
C GLU A 180 2.88 -10.61 -22.62
N TYR A 181 3.27 -9.32 -22.56
CA TYR A 181 3.62 -8.60 -21.33
C TYR A 181 2.41 -8.33 -20.44
N GLN A 182 1.25 -7.99 -21.01
CA GLN A 182 0.02 -7.80 -20.24
C GLN A 182 -0.51 -9.13 -19.72
N GLU A 183 -0.43 -10.20 -20.51
CA GLU A 183 -0.71 -11.57 -20.09
C GLU A 183 0.28 -11.99 -19.00
N PHE A 184 1.59 -11.78 -19.19
CA PHE A 184 2.60 -12.06 -18.16
C PHE A 184 2.36 -11.26 -16.88
N LYS A 185 1.96 -9.98 -16.98
CA LYS A 185 1.60 -9.14 -15.84
C LYS A 185 0.29 -9.57 -15.20
N SER A 186 -0.66 -10.09 -15.97
CA SER A 186 -1.89 -10.68 -15.47
C SER A 186 -1.62 -12.01 -14.77
N TYR A 187 -0.74 -12.86 -15.30
CA TYR A 187 -0.27 -14.08 -14.66
C TYR A 187 0.50 -13.78 -13.37
N LEU A 188 1.34 -12.75 -13.33
CA LEU A 188 2.01 -12.31 -12.10
C LEU A 188 1.00 -11.84 -11.05
N LYS A 189 -0.03 -11.09 -11.45
CA LYS A 189 -1.14 -10.72 -10.56
C LYS A 189 -1.95 -11.91 -10.10
N GLU A 190 -2.27 -12.86 -10.98
CA GLU A 190 -2.96 -14.09 -10.65
C GLU A 190 -2.10 -15.01 -9.76
N LEU A 191 -0.77 -14.96 -9.85
CA LEU A 191 0.13 -15.67 -8.95
C LEU A 191 0.10 -15.07 -7.54
N GLU A 192 0.11 -13.74 -7.41
CA GLU A 192 -0.09 -13.08 -6.13
C GLU A 192 -1.50 -13.36 -5.59
N GLU A 193 -2.54 -13.18 -6.40
CA GLU A 193 -3.93 -13.26 -5.98
C GLU A 193 -4.41 -14.70 -5.74
N SER A 194 -4.14 -15.67 -6.62
CA SER A 194 -4.66 -17.05 -6.51
C SER A 194 -4.00 -17.85 -5.39
N SER A 195 -2.71 -17.61 -5.14
CA SER A 195 -1.99 -18.24 -4.04
C SER A 195 -2.52 -17.69 -2.73
N LEU A 196 -2.54 -16.35 -2.58
CA LEU A 196 -3.00 -15.69 -1.36
C LEU A 196 -4.49 -15.91 -1.10
N THR A 197 -5.34 -15.96 -2.13
CA THR A 197 -6.78 -16.21 -1.96
C THR A 197 -7.07 -17.65 -1.52
N LYS A 198 -6.43 -18.67 -2.12
CA LYS A 198 -6.60 -20.06 -1.66
C LYS A 198 -6.05 -20.29 -0.27
N PHE A 199 -4.91 -19.67 0.06
CA PHE A 199 -4.37 -19.69 1.42
C PHE A 199 -5.29 -18.97 2.41
N ARG A 200 -5.83 -17.79 2.03
CA ARG A 200 -6.84 -17.06 2.81
C ARG A 200 -8.14 -17.84 2.94
N GLU A 201 -8.58 -18.58 1.94
CA GLU A 201 -9.78 -19.42 2.00
C GLU A 201 -9.56 -20.66 2.87
N GLN A 202 -8.37 -21.27 2.82
CA GLN A 202 -8.00 -22.33 3.76
C GLN A 202 -7.91 -21.81 5.20
N LEU A 203 -7.24 -20.68 5.42
CA LEU A 203 -7.18 -20.00 6.72
C LEU A 203 -8.57 -19.58 7.21
N LYS A 204 -9.43 -19.05 6.33
CA LYS A 204 -10.83 -18.75 6.65
C LYS A 204 -11.58 -20.03 7.00
N SER A 205 -11.46 -21.11 6.24
CA SER A 205 -12.16 -22.37 6.52
C SER A 205 -11.73 -23.02 7.84
N GLN A 206 -10.46 -22.86 8.23
CA GLN A 206 -9.93 -23.30 9.53
C GLN A 206 -10.35 -22.34 10.67
N ASN A 207 -10.35 -21.02 10.44
CA ASN A 207 -10.74 -20.01 11.43
C ASN A 207 -12.26 -19.89 11.64
N PHE A 208 -13.08 -20.18 10.62
CA PHE A 208 -14.54 -20.18 10.72
C PHE A 208 -15.08 -21.31 11.62
N GLN A 209 -14.30 -22.37 11.84
CA GLN A 209 -14.65 -23.37 12.86
C GLN A 209 -14.20 -22.97 14.27
N GLN A 210 -13.33 -21.97 14.43
CA GLN A 210 -12.70 -21.65 15.72
C GLN A 210 -13.02 -20.28 16.34
N LYS A 211 -13.79 -19.38 15.71
CA LYS A 211 -14.22 -18.13 16.36
C LYS A 211 -15.67 -17.74 16.07
N ASN A 212 -16.60 -18.48 16.68
CA ASN A 212 -17.73 -17.86 17.39
C ASN A 212 -17.32 -17.66 18.86
N GLN A 213 -16.16 -17.07 19.11
CA GLN A 213 -15.92 -16.43 20.39
C GLN A 213 -16.55 -15.05 20.25
N ASN A 214 -17.69 -14.86 20.90
CA ASN A 214 -18.23 -13.52 21.11
C ASN A 214 -17.07 -12.66 21.62
N LEU A 215 -16.69 -11.64 20.85
CA LEU A 215 -15.82 -10.59 21.35
C LEU A 215 -16.60 -9.92 22.49
N GLU A 216 -16.32 -10.34 23.72
CA GLU A 216 -16.78 -9.63 24.91
C GLU A 216 -16.01 -8.31 24.94
N ILE A 217 -16.56 -7.30 24.27
CA ILE A 217 -16.09 -5.93 24.37
C ILE A 217 -16.47 -5.47 25.78
N GLN A 218 -15.51 -5.56 26.70
CA GLN A 218 -15.68 -5.00 28.02
C GLN A 218 -15.53 -3.48 27.92
N LEU A 219 -16.62 -2.75 28.09
CA LEU A 219 -16.59 -1.31 28.20
C LEU A 219 -15.85 -0.93 29.49
N ILE A 220 -14.63 -0.42 29.36
CA ILE A 220 -13.91 0.18 30.48
C ILE A 220 -14.42 1.62 30.61
N GLU A 221 -15.41 1.84 31.47
CA GLU A 221 -15.94 3.18 31.75
C GLU A 221 -14.95 3.99 32.59
N ASN A 222 -13.96 4.58 31.92
CA ASN A 222 -13.17 5.67 32.49
C ASN A 222 -13.43 6.93 31.68
N GLN A 223 -14.36 7.77 32.16
CA GLN A 223 -14.80 8.96 31.45
C GLN A 223 -13.94 10.17 31.85
N PHE A 224 -13.15 10.68 30.92
CA PHE A 224 -12.47 11.98 31.06
C PHE A 224 -13.22 13.05 30.26
N LEU A 225 -13.95 13.93 30.96
CA LEU A 225 -14.69 15.03 30.36
C LEU A 225 -13.77 16.21 30.08
N GLN A 226 -13.62 16.57 28.82
CA GLN A 226 -12.94 17.81 28.43
C GLN A 226 -13.93 18.98 28.43
N PRO A 227 -13.50 20.18 28.83
CA PRO A 227 -14.39 21.33 28.95
C PRO A 227 -14.85 21.89 27.60
N GLN A 228 -14.14 21.62 26.51
CA GLN A 228 -14.43 22.15 25.17
C GLN A 228 -14.39 21.07 24.09
N GLN A 229 -14.66 21.46 22.85
CA GLN A 229 -14.72 20.56 21.70
C GLN A 229 -13.37 19.89 21.44
N CYS A 230 -13.40 18.57 21.32
CA CYS A 230 -12.27 17.79 20.82
C CYS A 230 -12.43 17.60 19.31
N ARG A 231 -11.46 18.05 18.51
CA ARG A 231 -11.47 17.99 17.04
C ARG A 231 -10.57 16.89 16.49
N ALA A 232 -9.51 16.55 17.21
CA ALA A 232 -8.61 15.46 16.84
C ALA A 232 -8.02 14.76 18.08
N ILE A 233 -7.83 13.45 17.93
CA ILE A 233 -7.13 12.57 18.88
C ILE A 233 -6.09 11.77 18.09
N SER A 234 -4.93 11.50 18.68
CA SER A 234 -3.92 10.62 18.10
C SER A 234 -3.11 9.94 19.19
N PHE A 235 -2.65 8.73 18.91
CA PHE A 235 -1.76 7.96 19.79
C PHE A 235 -0.33 7.97 19.25
N ASN A 236 0.64 7.80 20.13
CA ASN A 236 2.01 7.53 19.74
C ASN A 236 2.20 6.07 19.31
N HIS A 237 3.37 5.73 18.75
CA HIS A 237 3.63 4.38 18.26
C HIS A 237 3.48 3.27 19.31
N SER A 238 3.73 3.54 20.59
CA SER A 238 3.56 2.55 21.67
C SER A 238 2.14 2.44 22.22
N ASP A 239 1.22 3.30 21.78
CA ASP A 239 -0.13 3.50 22.32
C ASP A 239 -0.16 3.91 23.80
N GLU A 240 0.98 4.32 24.37
CA GLU A 240 1.09 4.73 25.77
C GLU A 240 0.83 6.22 25.98
N ILE A 241 0.92 7.01 24.91
CA ILE A 241 0.67 8.46 24.93
C ILE A 241 -0.48 8.75 23.99
N MET A 242 -1.51 9.38 24.52
CA MET A 242 -2.62 9.91 23.75
C MET A 242 -2.56 11.44 23.75
N ILE A 243 -2.79 12.04 22.60
CA ILE A 243 -2.92 13.49 22.46
C ILE A 243 -4.33 13.80 21.99
N SER A 244 -4.93 14.82 22.57
CA SER A 244 -6.23 15.34 22.14
C SER A 244 -6.21 16.86 22.04
N THR A 245 -6.91 17.42 21.07
CA THR A 245 -7.18 18.86 20.99
C THR A 245 -8.32 19.26 21.92
N CYS A 246 -8.28 20.49 22.41
CA CYS A 246 -9.37 21.16 23.11
C CYS A 246 -9.28 22.65 22.86
N ASP A 247 -10.01 23.13 21.87
CA ASP A 247 -9.84 24.46 21.28
C ASP A 247 -8.35 24.73 21.00
N GLU A 248 -7.78 25.80 21.56
CA GLU A 248 -6.40 26.25 21.36
C GLU A 248 -5.35 25.36 22.04
N ILE A 249 -5.80 24.53 22.99
CA ILE A 249 -4.94 23.73 23.87
C ILE A 249 -4.82 22.32 23.32
N ILE A 250 -3.61 21.78 23.36
CA ILE A 250 -3.38 20.34 23.12
C ILE A 250 -3.11 19.68 24.48
N ARG A 251 -3.88 18.64 24.81
CA ARG A 251 -3.68 17.84 26.03
C ARG A 251 -2.92 16.57 25.71
N VAL A 252 -1.99 16.22 26.59
CA VAL A 252 -1.21 14.98 26.54
C VAL A 252 -1.65 14.10 27.70
N PHE A 253 -1.95 12.85 27.41
CA PHE A 253 -2.36 11.85 28.39
C PHE A 253 -1.41 10.65 28.35
N ASN A 254 -1.22 10.04 29.50
CA ASN A 254 -0.79 8.65 29.55
C ASN A 254 -2.01 7.77 29.30
N PHE A 255 -1.88 6.77 28.43
CA PHE A 255 -2.90 5.79 28.12
C PHE A 255 -2.36 4.40 28.41
N LYS A 256 -3.01 3.65 29.30
CA LYS A 256 -2.61 2.27 29.60
C LYS A 256 -3.83 1.43 29.93
N ASN A 257 -4.10 0.42 29.12
CA ASN A 257 -5.21 -0.52 29.32
C ASN A 257 -6.57 0.19 29.54
N GLY A 258 -6.86 1.24 28.77
CA GLY A 258 -8.10 2.01 28.90
C GLY A 258 -8.12 3.06 30.02
N ILE A 259 -7.07 3.15 30.84
CA ILE A 259 -6.91 4.20 31.84
C ILE A 259 -6.26 5.42 31.19
N ILE A 260 -6.90 6.58 31.34
CA ILE A 260 -6.45 7.87 30.78
C ILE A 260 -6.06 8.80 31.95
N GLU A 261 -4.83 9.30 31.95
CA GLU A 261 -4.35 10.25 32.95
C GLU A 261 -3.76 11.48 32.27
N GLU A 262 -4.26 12.69 32.59
CA GLU A 262 -3.72 13.92 32.01
C GLU A 262 -2.30 14.17 32.53
N ARG A 263 -1.35 14.24 31.61
CA ARG A 263 0.07 14.46 31.90
C ARG A 263 0.40 15.95 31.90
N CYS A 264 0.03 16.65 30.82
CA CYS A 264 0.27 18.08 30.67
C CYS A 264 -0.57 18.71 29.55
N LYS A 265 -0.55 20.04 29.50
CA LYS A 265 -1.17 20.87 28.47
C LYS A 265 -0.08 21.59 27.67
N LEU A 266 -0.26 21.65 26.36
CA LEU A 266 0.63 22.31 25.43
C LEU A 266 -0.07 23.56 24.90
N LEU A 267 0.63 24.69 25.01
CA LEU A 267 0.17 26.01 24.59
C LEU A 267 1.03 26.47 23.40
N GLY A 268 0.42 27.14 22.43
CA GLY A 268 1.15 27.71 21.31
C GLY A 268 0.26 28.21 20.19
N HIS A 269 -0.82 27.49 19.87
CA HIS A 269 -1.82 27.99 18.94
C HIS A 269 -2.67 29.09 19.60
N SER A 270 -3.11 30.07 18.80
CA SER A 270 -3.98 31.17 19.26
C SER A 270 -5.44 30.96 18.90
N GLU A 271 -5.75 29.91 18.15
CA GLU A 271 -7.12 29.48 17.82
C GLU A 271 -7.22 27.94 17.82
N SER A 272 -8.44 27.43 17.64
CA SER A 272 -8.78 26.02 17.70
C SER A 272 -7.85 25.12 16.88
N VAL A 273 -7.28 24.10 17.51
CA VAL A 273 -6.50 23.06 16.83
C VAL A 273 -7.46 22.07 16.18
N ASN A 274 -7.47 22.04 14.84
CA ASN A 274 -8.44 21.27 14.07
C ASN A 274 -7.95 19.86 13.71
N CYS A 275 -6.63 19.67 13.55
CA CYS A 275 -6.06 18.40 13.13
C CYS A 275 -4.70 18.13 13.78
N LEU A 276 -4.40 16.84 13.96
CA LEU A 276 -3.16 16.33 14.54
C LEU A 276 -2.69 15.11 13.76
N ILE A 277 -1.38 14.89 13.71
CA ILE A 277 -0.80 13.62 13.28
C ILE A 277 0.45 13.29 14.09
N PHE A 278 0.48 12.09 14.68
CA PHE A 278 1.63 11.58 15.42
C PHE A 278 2.62 10.89 14.48
N SER A 279 3.91 11.03 14.76
CA SER A 279 4.97 10.21 14.18
C SER A 279 4.86 8.75 14.65
N LYS A 280 5.04 7.81 13.73
CA LYS A 280 5.18 6.38 14.00
C LYS A 280 6.60 5.97 14.39
N PHE A 281 7.59 6.86 14.20
CA PHE A 281 9.01 6.57 14.47
C PHE A 281 9.53 7.24 15.74
N SER A 282 8.86 8.27 16.25
CA SER A 282 9.35 9.07 17.36
C SER A 282 8.21 9.66 18.18
N ASN A 283 8.52 10.12 19.41
CA ASN A 283 7.57 10.89 20.20
C ASN A 283 7.50 12.36 19.72
N CYS A 284 7.06 12.52 18.48
CA CYS A 284 6.83 13.81 17.83
C CYS A 284 5.45 13.83 17.17
N PHE A 285 4.80 14.98 17.11
CA PHE A 285 3.54 15.14 16.38
C PHE A 285 3.45 16.52 15.73
N ILE A 286 2.51 16.68 14.80
CA ILE A 286 2.25 17.94 14.10
C ILE A 286 0.80 18.34 14.33
N SER A 287 0.57 19.63 14.48
CA SER A 287 -0.75 20.22 14.64
C SER A 287 -1.05 21.28 13.58
N GLY A 288 -2.30 21.32 13.12
CA GLY A 288 -2.84 22.38 12.28
C GLY A 288 -4.03 23.05 12.95
N SER A 289 -4.08 24.39 12.91
CA SER A 289 -5.05 25.19 13.64
C SER A 289 -5.85 26.16 12.75
N ALA A 290 -6.95 26.65 13.31
CA ALA A 290 -7.72 27.77 12.81
C ALA A 290 -6.90 29.08 12.74
N ASP A 291 -5.81 29.20 13.49
CA ASP A 291 -4.87 30.34 13.43
C ASP A 291 -4.01 30.37 12.15
N CYS A 292 -4.35 29.53 11.17
CA CYS A 292 -3.70 29.37 9.87
C CYS A 292 -2.26 28.83 9.94
N SER A 293 -1.81 28.39 11.12
CA SER A 293 -0.47 27.89 11.33
C SER A 293 -0.41 26.36 11.49
N ILE A 294 0.75 25.82 11.12
CA ILE A 294 1.17 24.46 11.47
C ILE A 294 2.27 24.56 12.52
N ARG A 295 2.29 23.64 13.49
CA ARG A 295 3.37 23.52 14.48
C ARG A 295 3.84 22.08 14.59
N CYS A 296 5.16 21.89 14.71
CA CYS A 296 5.77 20.62 15.03
C CYS A 296 6.10 20.56 16.52
N TRP A 297 5.82 19.43 17.16
CA TRP A 297 5.99 19.23 18.59
C TRP A 297 6.90 18.04 18.81
N GLN A 298 7.95 18.24 19.61
CA GLN A 298 8.92 17.21 19.94
C GLN A 298 9.01 17.03 21.44
N GLN A 299 8.99 15.77 21.88
CA GLN A 299 9.27 15.42 23.26
C GLN A 299 10.79 15.37 23.51
N SER A 300 11.28 16.09 24.51
CA SER A 300 12.66 16.01 24.99
C SER A 300 12.86 14.83 25.94
N GLU A 301 14.11 14.49 26.26
CA GLU A 301 14.47 13.36 27.13
C GLU A 301 13.82 13.41 28.52
N ASN A 302 13.64 14.60 29.06
CA ASN A 302 12.95 14.91 30.31
C ASN A 302 11.41 14.96 30.16
N THR A 303 10.89 14.40 29.06
CA THR A 303 9.47 14.23 28.75
C THR A 303 8.65 15.50 28.58
N GLN A 304 9.33 16.64 28.47
CA GLN A 304 8.73 17.93 28.15
C GLN A 304 8.52 18.04 26.64
N TRP A 305 7.47 18.74 26.24
CA TRP A 305 7.17 18.99 24.84
C TRP A 305 7.57 20.40 24.45
N LYS A 306 8.20 20.55 23.29
CA LYS A 306 8.57 21.84 22.71
C LYS A 306 7.96 21.99 21.33
N SER A 307 7.34 23.14 21.06
CA SER A 307 6.88 23.49 19.72
C SER A 307 8.01 24.09 18.89
N SER A 308 7.93 23.93 17.58
CA SER A 308 8.61 24.78 16.61
C SER A 308 8.03 26.21 16.63
N GLN A 309 8.63 27.11 15.84
CA GLN A 309 7.92 28.31 15.39
C GLN A 309 6.63 27.94 14.61
N PRO A 310 5.62 28.82 14.58
CA PRO A 310 4.44 28.62 13.74
C PRO A 310 4.79 28.78 12.25
N TYR A 311 4.28 27.88 11.41
CA TYR A 311 4.44 27.91 9.96
C TYR A 311 3.19 28.50 9.30
N ASN A 312 3.23 29.81 9.00
CA ASN A 312 2.08 30.60 8.54
C ASN A 312 2.07 30.80 7.02
N MET A 313 1.99 29.72 6.24
CA MET A 313 1.91 29.83 4.77
C MET A 313 0.50 29.72 4.21
N HIS A 314 -0.43 29.14 4.96
CA HIS A 314 -1.85 29.13 4.62
C HIS A 314 -2.50 30.44 5.04
N THR A 315 -3.50 30.88 4.30
CA THR A 315 -4.28 32.10 4.60
C THR A 315 -5.66 31.79 5.17
N GLY A 316 -5.92 30.52 5.46
CA GLY A 316 -7.15 30.02 6.05
C GLY A 316 -6.85 28.86 6.99
N GLN A 317 -7.85 28.49 7.78
CA GLN A 317 -7.75 27.45 8.79
C GLN A 317 -7.17 26.15 8.22
N ILE A 318 -6.24 25.52 8.94
CA ILE A 318 -5.77 24.19 8.59
C ILE A 318 -6.84 23.19 9.03
N LEU A 319 -7.30 22.35 8.12
CA LEU A 319 -8.41 21.41 8.37
C LEU A 319 -7.94 19.95 8.34
N CYS A 320 -6.89 19.65 7.59
CA CYS A 320 -6.33 18.31 7.53
C CYS A 320 -4.83 18.34 7.28
N ILE A 321 -4.10 17.43 7.92
CA ILE A 321 -2.69 17.17 7.70
C ILE A 321 -2.48 15.66 7.59
N ILE A 322 -1.59 15.24 6.68
CA ILE A 322 -1.18 13.85 6.55
C ILE A 322 0.34 13.76 6.31
N LEU A 323 0.92 12.63 6.71
CA LEU A 323 2.32 12.30 6.50
C LEU A 323 2.45 11.21 5.47
N ASN A 324 3.58 11.24 4.75
CA ASN A 324 4.01 10.10 3.97
C ASN A 324 4.63 9.01 4.87
N GLN A 325 4.82 7.81 4.34
CA GLN A 325 5.32 6.63 5.05
C GLN A 325 6.72 6.82 5.63
N LYS A 326 7.55 7.67 5.00
CA LYS A 326 8.90 7.98 5.48
C LYS A 326 8.94 9.12 6.48
N GLU A 327 7.82 9.80 6.72
CA GLU A 327 7.68 10.97 7.58
C GLU A 327 8.67 12.10 7.25
N ASN A 328 8.94 12.28 5.95
CA ASN A 328 9.76 13.36 5.43
C ASN A 328 8.99 14.33 4.52
N GLU A 329 7.73 14.03 4.23
CA GLU A 329 6.81 14.89 3.48
C GLU A 329 5.51 15.04 4.29
N LEU A 330 5.14 16.29 4.59
CA LEU A 330 3.84 16.64 5.17
C LEU A 330 2.99 17.26 4.06
N ILE A 331 1.70 16.91 4.04
CA ILE A 331 0.71 17.50 3.15
C ILE A 331 -0.38 18.12 4.01
N SER A 332 -0.64 19.41 3.82
CA SER A 332 -1.68 20.14 4.56
C SER A 332 -2.77 20.66 3.62
N ALA A 333 -4.01 20.61 4.09
CA ALA A 333 -5.20 21.14 3.42
C ALA A 333 -5.89 22.19 4.29
N SER A 334 -6.42 23.21 3.63
CA SER A 334 -6.92 24.40 4.30
C SER A 334 -8.27 24.88 3.74
N LEU A 335 -8.93 25.71 4.55
CA LEU A 335 -10.05 26.55 4.16
C LEU A 335 -9.70 27.52 3.01
N ASP A 336 -8.41 27.83 2.81
CA ASP A 336 -7.96 28.69 1.70
C ASP A 336 -8.02 28.02 0.31
N SER A 337 -8.62 26.83 0.21
CA SER A 337 -8.77 26.05 -1.02
C SER A 337 -7.45 25.54 -1.61
N THR A 338 -6.33 25.60 -0.86
CA THR A 338 -5.04 25.09 -1.30
C THR A 338 -4.57 23.89 -0.50
N ILE A 339 -3.74 23.06 -1.13
CA ILE A 339 -2.96 22.02 -0.47
C ILE A 339 -1.51 22.48 -0.50
N LYS A 340 -0.79 22.40 0.61
CA LYS A 340 0.65 22.70 0.66
C LYS A 340 1.45 21.45 0.97
N ILE A 341 2.58 21.33 0.28
CA ILE A 341 3.54 20.25 0.43
C ILE A 341 4.76 20.82 1.15
N TRP A 342 5.22 20.08 2.14
CA TRP A 342 6.31 20.48 3.00
C TRP A 342 7.34 19.36 3.13
N GLU A 343 8.60 19.73 3.15
CA GLU A 343 9.65 18.84 3.61
C GLU A 343 9.70 18.89 5.14
N LEU A 344 9.68 17.72 5.76
CA LEU A 344 9.61 17.55 7.21
C LEU A 344 10.90 16.95 7.74
N ASN A 345 11.45 17.58 8.79
CA ASN A 345 12.57 17.04 9.55
C ASN A 345 12.25 17.06 11.04
N PHE A 346 11.71 15.95 11.56
CA PHE A 346 11.42 15.79 12.99
C PHE A 346 12.65 15.92 13.88
N LYS A 347 13.84 15.49 13.43
CA LYS A 347 15.07 15.58 14.24
C LYS A 347 15.46 17.02 14.54
N LYS A 348 15.25 17.92 13.57
CA LYS A 348 15.51 19.36 13.71
C LYS A 348 14.28 20.14 14.19
N ASN A 349 13.12 19.50 14.28
CA ASN A 349 11.83 20.12 14.53
C ASN A 349 11.52 21.26 13.52
N ILE A 350 11.81 21.01 12.24
CA ILE A 350 11.66 21.99 11.15
C ILE A 350 10.71 21.47 10.07
N LEU A 351 9.90 22.39 9.53
CA LEU A 351 9.06 22.22 8.35
C LEU A 351 9.47 23.25 7.28
N GLU A 352 9.73 22.80 6.06
CA GLU A 352 10.15 23.66 4.94
C GLU A 352 9.11 23.61 3.82
N TYR A 353 8.59 24.77 3.41
CA TYR A 353 7.61 24.85 2.33
C TYR A 353 8.25 24.50 0.99
N GLN A 354 7.64 23.56 0.24
CA GLN A 354 8.13 23.13 -1.06
C GLN A 354 7.27 23.70 -2.19
N THR A 355 5.97 23.38 -2.18
CA THR A 355 5.05 23.78 -3.25
C THR A 355 3.59 23.75 -2.78
N GLN A 356 2.69 24.20 -3.64
CA GLN A 356 1.26 24.17 -3.41
C GLN A 356 0.51 23.57 -4.61
N LEU A 357 -0.60 22.91 -4.31
CA LEU A 357 -1.51 22.33 -5.30
C LEU A 357 -2.78 23.17 -5.31
N ILE A 358 -3.09 23.73 -6.47
CA ILE A 358 -4.24 24.61 -6.69
C ILE A 358 -5.11 23.95 -7.74
N GLN A 359 -6.31 23.56 -7.33
CA GLN A 359 -7.34 23.02 -8.22
C GLN A 359 -8.71 23.08 -7.56
N HIS A 360 -8.75 22.99 -6.22
CA HIS A 360 -9.96 23.21 -5.44
C HIS A 360 -10.41 24.67 -5.57
N GLN A 361 -11.73 24.87 -5.63
CA GLN A 361 -12.37 26.20 -5.64
C GLN A 361 -12.99 26.57 -4.29
N ASP A 362 -12.95 25.64 -3.34
CA ASP A 362 -13.50 25.79 -2.01
C ASP A 362 -12.66 24.99 -1.00
N SER A 363 -13.01 25.17 0.27
CA SER A 363 -12.47 24.55 1.47
C SER A 363 -12.18 23.06 1.32
N ILE A 364 -11.00 22.62 1.76
CA ILE A 364 -10.57 21.22 1.69
C ILE A 364 -10.61 20.61 3.10
N PHE A 365 -11.41 19.56 3.29
CA PHE A 365 -11.66 18.95 4.60
C PHE A 365 -10.83 17.70 4.85
N SER A 366 -10.46 16.97 3.80
CA SER A 366 -9.82 15.66 3.96
C SER A 366 -8.81 15.38 2.86
N LEU A 367 -7.72 14.73 3.26
CA LEU A 367 -6.64 14.24 2.41
C LEU A 367 -6.39 12.77 2.69
N SER A 368 -5.95 12.02 1.68
CA SER A 368 -5.44 10.66 1.89
C SER A 368 -4.45 10.24 0.82
N LEU A 369 -3.36 9.61 1.24
CA LEU A 369 -2.40 8.92 0.37
C LEU A 369 -2.78 7.45 0.26
N ASN A 370 -2.53 6.87 -0.91
CA ASN A 370 -2.62 5.42 -1.09
C ASN A 370 -1.37 4.69 -0.56
N GLU A 371 -1.43 3.36 -0.50
CA GLU A 371 -0.35 2.52 0.05
C GLU A 371 0.98 2.68 -0.68
N SER A 372 0.99 2.84 -2.00
CA SER A 372 2.22 3.08 -2.76
C SER A 372 2.65 4.54 -2.83
N GLU A 373 1.89 5.46 -2.23
CA GLU A 373 2.12 6.92 -2.29
C GLU A 373 2.23 7.49 -3.71
N THR A 374 1.60 6.81 -4.67
CA THR A 374 1.55 7.21 -6.08
C THR A 374 0.35 8.13 -6.36
N PHE A 375 -0.67 8.06 -5.51
CA PHE A 375 -1.88 8.86 -5.56
C PHE A 375 -2.15 9.57 -4.22
N LEU A 376 -2.58 10.81 -4.34
CA LEU A 376 -3.16 11.59 -3.26
C LEU A 376 -4.59 11.92 -3.68
N VAL A 377 -5.53 11.83 -2.76
CA VAL A 377 -6.89 12.34 -2.95
C VAL A 377 -7.16 13.47 -2.01
N SER A 378 -7.93 14.44 -2.48
CA SER A 378 -8.39 15.55 -1.67
C SER A 378 -9.86 15.85 -1.93
N ALA A 379 -10.58 16.15 -0.85
CA ALA A 379 -12.01 16.35 -0.85
C ALA A 379 -12.40 17.40 0.18
N GLY A 380 -13.53 18.07 -0.03
CA GLY A 380 -13.97 19.15 0.84
C GLY A 380 -15.36 19.65 0.50
N LEU A 381 -15.56 20.97 0.63
CA LEU A 381 -16.86 21.60 0.40
C LEU A 381 -17.27 21.58 -1.07
N GLN A 382 -16.31 21.59 -1.99
CA GLN A 382 -16.61 21.35 -3.39
C GLN A 382 -17.15 19.93 -3.58
N ASN A 383 -18.17 19.79 -4.43
CA ASN A 383 -18.86 18.52 -4.68
C ASN A 383 -18.06 17.56 -5.59
N ARG A 384 -16.72 17.55 -5.48
CA ARG A 384 -15.83 16.73 -6.30
C ARG A 384 -14.59 16.30 -5.51
N ILE A 385 -14.28 15.01 -5.56
CA ILE A 385 -13.01 14.47 -5.08
C ILE A 385 -11.95 14.60 -6.20
N ILE A 386 -10.79 15.18 -5.86
CA ILE A 386 -9.67 15.37 -6.77
C ILE A 386 -8.62 14.28 -6.54
N VAL A 387 -8.12 13.71 -7.64
CA VAL A 387 -6.99 12.76 -7.65
C VAL A 387 -5.74 13.46 -8.16
N TRP A 388 -4.66 13.38 -7.39
CA TRP A 388 -3.33 13.85 -7.73
C TRP A 388 -2.42 12.64 -7.93
N LYS A 389 -1.53 12.70 -8.91
CA LYS A 389 -0.55 11.66 -9.18
C LYS A 389 0.85 12.17 -8.91
N LYS A 390 1.67 11.38 -8.23
CA LYS A 390 3.09 11.70 -8.01
C LYS A 390 3.90 11.37 -9.26
N LYS A 391 4.52 12.37 -9.89
CA LYS A 391 5.43 12.22 -11.04
C LYS A 391 6.78 12.83 -10.68
N ARG A 392 7.84 12.02 -10.67
CA ARG A 392 9.21 12.47 -10.32
C ARG A 392 9.24 13.27 -9.00
N ASN A 393 8.59 12.75 -7.96
CA ASN A 393 8.39 13.37 -6.65
C ASN A 393 7.59 14.68 -6.61
N VAL A 394 6.97 15.09 -7.73
CA VAL A 394 6.06 16.25 -7.77
C VAL A 394 4.63 15.77 -7.90
N TRP A 395 3.74 16.30 -7.06
CA TRP A 395 2.31 16.06 -7.16
C TRP A 395 1.72 16.88 -8.30
N VAL A 396 1.01 16.22 -9.22
CA VAL A 396 0.30 16.88 -10.32
C VAL A 396 -1.16 16.46 -10.34
N PHE A 397 -2.04 17.37 -10.76
CA PHE A 397 -3.43 17.05 -11.00
C PHE A 397 -3.52 15.91 -12.03
N SER A 398 -4.35 14.91 -11.73
CA SER A 398 -4.60 13.77 -12.62
C SER A 398 -6.00 13.86 -13.21
N ASN A 399 -7.02 13.77 -12.36
CA ASN A 399 -8.42 13.71 -12.76
C ASN A 399 -9.33 13.90 -11.54
N PHE A 400 -10.62 14.08 -11.78
CA PHE A 400 -11.65 13.94 -10.76
C PHE A 400 -12.07 12.48 -10.62
N VAL A 401 -12.54 12.09 -9.45
CA VAL A 401 -13.24 10.81 -9.24
C VAL A 401 -14.58 10.84 -9.99
N LYS A 402 -14.95 9.74 -10.64
CA LYS A 402 -16.29 9.58 -11.24
C LYS A 402 -17.28 9.18 -10.15
N GLN A 403 -18.03 10.14 -9.68
CA GLN A 403 -19.10 10.00 -8.68
C GLN A 403 -20.45 10.37 -9.31
N SER A 404 -21.52 9.70 -8.89
CA SER A 404 -22.89 10.02 -9.29
C SER A 404 -23.55 11.08 -8.40
N PHE A 405 -23.04 11.30 -7.18
CA PHE A 405 -23.55 12.31 -6.26
C PHE A 405 -22.78 13.63 -6.38
N CYS A 406 -23.48 14.74 -6.12
CA CYS A 406 -22.95 16.09 -6.17
C CYS A 406 -23.14 16.75 -4.79
N GLU A 407 -22.47 16.20 -3.78
CA GLU A 407 -22.54 16.67 -2.39
C GLU A 407 -21.13 16.89 -1.84
N ARG A 408 -21.04 17.69 -0.76
CA ARG A 408 -19.79 17.97 -0.07
C ARG A 408 -19.23 16.67 0.50
N CYS A 409 -17.91 16.50 0.43
CA CYS A 409 -17.24 15.31 0.92
C CYS A 409 -16.49 15.64 2.21
N LEU A 410 -16.98 15.12 3.34
CA LEU A 410 -16.43 15.39 4.67
C LEU A 410 -15.15 14.59 4.91
N LYS A 411 -15.10 13.34 4.44
CA LYS A 411 -13.94 12.47 4.61
C LYS A 411 -13.64 11.68 3.35
N VAL A 412 -12.36 11.51 3.06
CA VAL A 412 -11.87 10.66 1.97
C VAL A 412 -10.67 9.85 2.46
N LYS A 413 -10.64 8.55 2.17
CA LYS A 413 -9.58 7.65 2.62
C LYS A 413 -9.33 6.52 1.64
N PHE A 414 -8.08 6.35 1.24
CA PHE A 414 -7.63 5.13 0.57
C PHE A 414 -7.61 3.97 1.55
N LEU A 415 -8.17 2.85 1.13
CA LEU A 415 -8.01 1.58 1.81
C LEU A 415 -6.87 0.77 1.19
N ARG A 416 -6.70 0.89 -0.13
CA ARG A 416 -5.64 0.26 -0.93
C ARG A 416 -5.34 1.14 -2.13
N ASP A 417 -4.31 0.79 -2.89
CA ASP A 417 -3.94 1.49 -4.13
C ASP A 417 -5.05 1.66 -5.16
N ASN A 418 -6.00 0.73 -5.20
CA ASN A 418 -7.10 0.73 -6.15
C ASN A 418 -8.47 0.96 -5.50
N LEU A 419 -8.55 1.15 -4.17
CA LEU A 419 -9.79 1.21 -3.43
C LEU A 419 -9.85 2.45 -2.54
N LEU A 420 -10.88 3.25 -2.75
CA LEU A 420 -11.09 4.53 -2.10
C LEU A 420 -12.48 4.57 -1.44
N LEU A 421 -12.56 5.10 -0.23
CA LEU A 421 -13.80 5.44 0.44
C LEU A 421 -13.98 6.95 0.52
N SER A 422 -15.23 7.39 0.43
CA SER A 422 -15.62 8.73 0.83
C SER A 422 -16.85 8.73 1.72
N VAL A 423 -16.92 9.71 2.59
CA VAL A 423 -18.12 10.02 3.39
C VAL A 423 -18.61 11.39 2.94
N ALA A 424 -19.81 11.41 2.38
CA ALA A 424 -20.50 12.62 1.95
C ALA A 424 -21.83 12.68 2.71
N ASP A 425 -21.96 13.66 3.61
CA ASP A 425 -23.05 13.76 4.58
C ASP A 425 -23.39 12.42 5.27
N ALA A 426 -24.46 11.73 4.87
CA ALA A 426 -24.89 10.45 5.46
C ALA A 426 -24.52 9.22 4.61
N ASP A 427 -23.82 9.39 3.49
CA ASP A 427 -23.52 8.29 2.56
C ASP A 427 -22.04 7.92 2.58
N ILE A 428 -21.78 6.62 2.74
CA ILE A 428 -20.46 6.03 2.52
C ILE A 428 -20.40 5.49 1.10
N ASN A 429 -19.48 6.04 0.32
CA ASN A 429 -19.31 5.69 -1.08
C ASN A 429 -17.98 4.98 -1.29
N VAL A 430 -18.02 3.92 -2.11
CA VAL A 430 -16.85 3.11 -2.47
C VAL A 430 -16.47 3.40 -3.91
N PHE A 431 -15.18 3.59 -4.17
CA PHE A 431 -14.65 3.82 -5.51
C PHE A 431 -13.51 2.85 -5.80
N GLU A 432 -13.52 2.29 -7.01
CA GLU A 432 -12.46 1.42 -7.50
C GLU A 432 -11.74 2.05 -8.69
N LEU A 433 -10.43 1.88 -8.74
CA LEU A 433 -9.60 2.36 -9.84
C LEU A 433 -9.83 1.48 -11.08
N ASN A 434 -10.47 2.05 -12.10
CA ASN A 434 -10.70 1.39 -13.38
C ASN A 434 -10.22 2.27 -14.53
N ASN A 435 -9.32 1.75 -15.37
CA ASN A 435 -8.70 2.47 -16.50
C ASN A 435 -8.08 3.82 -16.10
N GLY A 436 -7.41 3.85 -14.94
CA GLY A 436 -6.73 5.04 -14.44
C GLY A 436 -7.64 6.10 -13.80
N VAL A 437 -8.94 5.83 -13.67
CA VAL A 437 -9.91 6.73 -13.02
C VAL A 437 -10.65 5.97 -11.92
N PHE A 438 -10.75 6.56 -10.73
CA PHE A 438 -11.59 6.02 -9.66
C PHE A 438 -13.06 6.22 -10.00
N GLN A 439 -13.84 5.14 -9.95
CA GLN A 439 -15.26 5.15 -10.32
C GLN A 439 -16.09 4.57 -9.18
N GLN A 440 -17.21 5.22 -8.90
CA GLN A 440 -18.12 4.80 -7.83
C GLN A 440 -18.70 3.41 -8.13
N LYS A 441 -18.77 2.59 -7.09
CA LYS A 441 -19.44 1.29 -7.09
C LYS A 441 -20.77 1.44 -6.37
N ASN A 442 -21.81 1.75 -7.13
CA ASN A 442 -23.15 2.02 -6.58
C ASN A 442 -23.74 0.81 -5.85
N ASP A 443 -23.33 -0.41 -6.22
CA ASP A 443 -23.67 -1.68 -5.56
C ASP A 443 -23.02 -1.85 -4.17
N LYS A 444 -22.01 -1.04 -3.84
CA LYS A 444 -21.28 -1.08 -2.58
C LYS A 444 -21.49 0.18 -1.73
N ALA A 445 -22.36 1.09 -2.15
CA ALA A 445 -22.69 2.28 -1.37
C ALA A 445 -23.52 1.91 -0.13
N ILE A 446 -23.25 2.57 1.00
CA ILE A 446 -23.95 2.35 2.27
C ILE A 446 -24.56 3.68 2.68
N GLU A 447 -25.89 3.73 2.76
CA GLU A 447 -26.63 4.87 3.33
C GLU A 447 -26.69 4.70 4.85
N LEU A 448 -26.19 5.68 5.59
CA LEU A 448 -26.30 5.73 7.05
C LEU A 448 -27.68 6.26 7.46
N GLN A 449 -28.19 5.79 8.58
CA GLN A 449 -29.45 6.30 9.12
C GLN A 449 -29.32 7.79 9.44
N ARG A 450 -30.24 8.59 8.89
CA ARG A 450 -30.28 10.04 9.08
C ARG A 450 -30.86 10.37 10.44
N ASP A 451 -30.04 10.32 11.48
CA ASP A 451 -30.40 10.93 12.75
C ASP A 451 -30.22 12.44 12.66
N HIS A 452 -31.12 13.21 13.28
CA HIS A 452 -31.15 14.68 13.25
C HIS A 452 -29.93 15.37 13.88
N VAL A 453 -28.89 14.62 14.25
CA VAL A 453 -27.64 15.10 14.82
C VAL A 453 -26.53 14.78 13.81
N GLN A 454 -26.26 15.71 12.88
CA GLN A 454 -25.06 15.62 12.04
C GLN A 454 -23.84 15.75 12.95
N ASP A 455 -23.05 14.69 13.09
CA ASP A 455 -21.73 14.78 13.72
C ASP A 455 -20.78 15.47 12.73
N SER A 456 -20.84 16.81 12.74
CA SER A 456 -20.05 17.70 11.86
C SER A 456 -18.55 17.44 11.92
N PHE A 457 -18.09 16.72 12.96
CA PHE A 457 -16.68 16.56 13.29
C PHE A 457 -16.12 15.17 12.99
N LEU A 458 -16.93 14.23 12.47
CA LEU A 458 -16.57 12.88 11.99
C LEU A 458 -15.16 12.48 12.46
N PHE A 459 -15.09 12.17 13.77
CA PHE A 459 -13.85 11.87 14.46
C PHE A 459 -13.04 10.87 13.63
N PRO A 460 -11.71 11.04 13.60
CA PRO A 460 -10.89 10.45 12.56
C PRO A 460 -11.05 8.93 12.55
N ILE A 461 -11.22 8.40 11.34
CA ILE A 461 -10.72 7.10 10.99
C ILE A 461 -9.17 7.15 11.11
N THR A 462 -8.65 7.27 12.34
CA THR A 462 -7.22 7.14 12.62
C THR A 462 -6.87 5.69 12.37
N GLN A 463 -6.01 5.49 11.37
CA GLN A 463 -5.25 4.27 11.14
C GLN A 463 -6.11 2.99 11.02
N ILE A 464 -6.49 2.71 9.78
CA ILE A 464 -7.04 1.41 9.41
C ILE A 464 -5.96 0.79 8.56
N THR A 465 -5.27 -0.20 9.10
CA THR A 465 -4.44 -1.09 8.28
C THR A 465 -5.24 -2.25 7.71
N ASP A 466 -6.43 -2.59 8.23
CA ASP A 466 -7.34 -3.55 7.59
C ASP A 466 -8.81 -3.36 8.02
N ILE A 467 -9.76 -3.51 7.08
CA ILE A 467 -11.18 -3.75 7.40
C ILE A 467 -11.56 -5.13 6.85
N TYR A 468 -12.02 -5.98 7.76
CA TYR A 468 -12.87 -7.12 7.43
C TYR A 468 -14.33 -6.65 7.30
N TYR A 469 -14.99 -7.06 6.22
CA TYR A 469 -16.43 -6.85 6.01
C TYR A 469 -17.23 -7.37 7.22
N TRP A 470 -18.00 -6.49 7.88
CA TRP A 470 -19.07 -6.90 8.79
C TRP A 470 -20.42 -6.70 8.10
N ARG A 471 -21.14 -7.80 7.93
CA ARG A 471 -22.54 -7.84 7.51
C ARG A 471 -23.37 -8.05 8.78
N ASP A 472 -24.31 -7.14 9.04
CA ASP A 472 -25.38 -7.21 10.03
C ASP A 472 -24.99 -7.59 11.47
N VAL A 473 -24.71 -6.59 12.32
CA VAL A 473 -25.12 -6.62 13.73
C VAL A 473 -25.55 -5.21 14.15
N ARG A 474 -26.83 -5.07 14.52
CA ARG A 474 -27.33 -3.90 15.24
C ARG A 474 -26.82 -3.97 16.68
N PRO A 475 -26.05 -3.00 17.19
CA PRO A 475 -25.87 -2.86 18.62
C PRO A 475 -27.10 -2.12 19.14
N GLU A 476 -27.98 -2.81 19.86
CA GLU A 476 -28.91 -2.15 20.77
C GLU A 476 -28.09 -1.52 21.91
N ILE A 477 -27.59 -0.31 21.67
CA ILE A 477 -27.09 0.56 22.74
C ILE A 477 -28.13 1.65 22.90
N SER A 478 -28.97 1.47 23.91
CA SER A 478 -29.94 2.46 24.38
C SER A 478 -29.22 3.70 24.88
N ASN A 479 -28.94 4.65 23.98
CA ASN A 479 -28.88 6.10 24.19
C ASN A 479 -28.36 6.78 22.90
N ASN A 480 -29.28 7.13 21.99
CA ASN A 480 -29.23 8.12 20.89
C ASN A 480 -27.89 8.78 20.51
N LYS A 481 -26.81 8.01 20.25
CA LYS A 481 -25.59 8.49 19.59
C LYS A 481 -25.00 7.36 18.76
N ASN A 482 -25.19 7.42 17.44
CA ASN A 482 -24.56 6.51 16.50
C ASN A 482 -23.10 6.92 16.29
N TYR A 483 -22.18 6.31 17.03
CA TYR A 483 -20.74 6.43 16.78
C TYR A 483 -20.32 5.34 15.78
N LEU A 484 -19.80 5.73 14.62
CA LEU A 484 -19.14 4.79 13.72
C LEU A 484 -17.70 4.57 14.25
N VAL A 485 -17.55 3.61 15.15
CA VAL A 485 -16.24 3.23 15.71
C VAL A 485 -15.60 2.20 14.78
N LEU A 486 -14.68 2.65 13.92
CA LEU A 486 -13.75 1.75 13.25
C LEU A 486 -12.59 1.48 14.22
N ILE A 487 -12.63 0.32 14.86
CA ILE A 487 -11.65 -0.11 15.87
C ILE A 487 -10.35 -0.53 15.16
N GLU A 488 -9.24 0.14 15.48
CA GLU A 488 -7.89 -0.32 15.15
C GLU A 488 -7.53 -1.46 16.12
N GLN A 489 -7.37 -2.68 15.58
CA GLN A 489 -6.73 -3.77 16.31
C GLN A 489 -5.27 -3.86 15.84
N LYS A 490 -4.32 -3.44 16.68
CA LYS A 490 -2.90 -3.71 16.48
C LYS A 490 -2.65 -5.20 16.72
N LEU A 491 -2.87 -6.03 15.70
CA LEU A 491 -2.26 -7.36 15.68
C LEU A 491 -0.77 -7.15 15.41
N ARG A 492 0.05 -7.26 16.47
CA ARG A 492 1.49 -7.46 16.31
C ARG A 492 1.68 -8.70 15.45
N TYR A 493 2.18 -8.51 14.23
CA TYR A 493 2.67 -9.56 13.35
C TYR A 493 1.88 -10.86 13.42
N ASP A 494 0.79 -10.91 12.69
CA ASP A 494 0.44 -12.09 11.90
C ASP A 494 -0.48 -11.60 10.78
N ASP A 495 -0.05 -11.82 9.54
CA ASP A 495 -0.80 -11.49 8.33
C ASP A 495 -2.17 -12.18 8.36
N GLN A 496 -3.21 -11.46 8.77
CA GLN A 496 -4.60 -11.75 8.42
C GLN A 496 -5.36 -10.46 8.15
#